data_AF-A0A958ICK9-F1
#
_entry.id   AF-A0A958ICK9-F1
#
_cell.length_a   1.000
_cell.length_b   1.000
_cell.length_c   1.000
_cell.angle_alpha   90.00
_cell.angle_beta   90.00
_cell.angle_gamma   90.00
#
_symmetry.space_group_name_H-M   'P 1'
#
loop_
_entity.id
_entity.type
_entity.pdbx_description
1 polymer ?
#
loop_
_entity_poly.entity_id
_entity_poly.type
_entity_poly.pdbx_seq_one_letter_code
_entity_poly.pdbx_strand_id
1 'polypeptide(L)'
;LLVDRSGRIWVGTTVGVHRFDPDRETFTRYLLAGAPGERVSNDIRQLAEDPDGGIWIGTYGSGIARLGQESEGYKFSVRISTAGSSSRLSNNLI
;
A
#
# COMPACT_ATOMS: atom_id res chain seq x y z
N LEU A 1 10.67 -3.62 -1.26
CA LEU A 1 10.33 -5.02 -0.92
C LEU A 1 9.95 -5.06 0.55
N LEU A 2 8.94 -5.84 0.92
CA LEU A 2 8.52 -6.08 2.31
C LEU A 2 8.18 -7.56 2.47
N VAL A 3 8.67 -8.19 3.54
CA VAL A 3 8.17 -9.48 4.01
C VAL A 3 7.37 -9.19 5.27
N ASP A 4 6.07 -9.53 5.26
CA ASP A 4 5.20 -9.24 6.40
C ASP A 4 5.32 -10.31 7.50
N ARG A 5 4.70 -10.07 8.67
CA ARG A 5 4.75 -11.00 9.81
C ARG A 5 4.12 -12.37 9.53
N SER A 6 3.31 -12.49 8.48
CA SER A 6 2.74 -13.77 8.03
C SER A 6 3.64 -14.47 6.99
N GLY A 7 4.82 -13.93 6.70
CA GLY A 7 5.77 -14.48 5.72
C GLY A 7 5.41 -14.18 4.27
N ARG A 8 4.41 -13.33 4.00
CA ARG A 8 4.03 -12.97 2.61
C ARG A 8 4.99 -11.92 2.07
N ILE A 9 5.32 -12.05 0.79
CA ILE A 9 6.28 -11.17 0.11
C ILE A 9 5.53 -10.13 -0.73
N TRP A 10 5.82 -8.87 -0.46
CA TRP A 10 5.22 -7.69 -1.10
C TRP A 10 6.26 -6.86 -1.83
N VAL A 11 5.98 -6.52 -3.08
CA VAL A 11 6.87 -5.75 -3.97
C VAL A 11 6.15 -4.49 -4.43
N GLY A 12 6.66 -3.33 -4.03
CA GLY A 12 6.25 -2.05 -4.61
C GLY A 12 6.98 -1.82 -5.93
N THR A 13 6.24 -1.40 -6.95
CA THR A 13 6.77 -1.09 -8.29
C THR A 13 6.22 0.25 -8.78
N THR A 14 6.72 0.75 -9.90
CA THR A 14 6.16 1.94 -10.56
C THR A 14 4.74 1.75 -11.09
N VAL A 15 4.25 0.51 -11.07
CA VAL A 15 2.95 0.11 -11.62
C VAL A 15 2.07 -0.60 -10.57
N GLY A 16 2.35 -0.44 -9.28
CA GLY A 16 1.51 -0.91 -8.19
C GLY A 16 2.22 -1.88 -7.25
N VAL A 17 1.45 -2.47 -6.35
CA VAL A 17 1.93 -3.46 -5.39
C VAL A 17 1.74 -4.86 -5.99
N HIS A 18 2.71 -5.74 -5.79
CA HIS A 18 2.60 -7.15 -6.14
C HIS A 18 2.80 -8.00 -4.90
N ARG A 19 1.98 -9.03 -4.72
CA ARG A 19 2.22 -10.09 -3.73
C ARG A 19 2.71 -11.33 -4.45
N PHE A 20 3.82 -11.87 -4.00
CA PHE A 20 4.36 -13.12 -4.52
C PHE A 20 3.77 -14.32 -3.75
N ASP A 21 3.29 -15.31 -4.47
CA ASP A 21 2.92 -16.64 -3.98
C ASP A 21 4.08 -17.59 -4.30
N PRO A 22 4.88 -18.01 -3.31
CA PRO A 22 6.04 -18.87 -3.53
C PRO A 22 5.67 -20.29 -3.93
N ASP A 23 4.49 -20.81 -3.55
CA ASP A 23 4.07 -22.17 -3.87
C ASP A 23 3.69 -22.29 -5.35
N ARG A 24 3.16 -21.20 -5.93
CA ARG A 24 2.75 -21.13 -7.34
C ARG A 24 3.75 -20.39 -8.23
N GLU A 25 4.76 -19.76 -7.64
CA GLU A 25 5.69 -18.84 -8.31
C GLU A 25 4.97 -17.73 -9.11
N THR A 26 3.87 -17.21 -8.58
CA THR A 26 3.05 -16.19 -9.25
C THR A 26 3.00 -14.87 -8.50
N PHE A 27 2.71 -13.79 -9.23
CA PHE A 27 2.47 -12.48 -8.65
C PHE A 27 1.00 -12.08 -8.82
N THR A 28 0.38 -11.67 -7.71
CA THR A 28 -0.92 -10.98 -7.74
C THR A 28 -0.68 -9.48 -7.70
N ARG A 29 -1.15 -8.75 -8.72
CA ARG A 29 -1.03 -7.29 -8.79
C ARG A 29 -2.22 -6.61 -8.10
N TYR A 30 -1.90 -5.54 -7.42
CA TYR A 30 -2.77 -4.76 -6.57
C TYR A 30 -2.65 -3.29 -6.93
N LEU A 31 -3.75 -2.73 -7.45
CA LEU A 31 -3.83 -1.34 -7.88
C LEU A 31 -4.53 -0.49 -6.82
N LEU A 32 -3.95 0.66 -6.55
CA LEU A 32 -4.59 1.68 -5.73
C LEU A 32 -5.73 2.32 -6.52
N ALA A 33 -6.88 2.45 -5.88
CA ALA A 33 -8.06 3.13 -6.41
C ALA A 33 -8.57 4.12 -5.36
N GLY A 34 -8.84 5.35 -5.80
CA GLY A 34 -9.45 6.41 -4.99
C GLY A 34 -10.95 6.51 -5.22
N ALA A 35 -11.57 7.55 -4.67
CA ALA A 35 -12.96 7.86 -4.97
C ALA A 35 -13.15 8.25 -6.45
N PRO A 36 -14.38 8.18 -7.00
CA PRO A 36 -14.65 8.64 -8.36
C PRO A 36 -14.15 10.08 -8.58
N GLY A 37 -13.30 10.27 -9.59
CA GLY A 37 -12.69 11.56 -9.90
C GLY A 37 -11.30 11.80 -9.27
N GLU A 38 -10.85 10.95 -8.35
CA GLU A 38 -9.51 11.05 -7.77
C GLU A 38 -8.46 10.37 -8.65
N ARG A 39 -7.34 11.06 -8.89
CA ARG A 39 -6.16 10.46 -9.52
C ARG A 39 -5.25 9.88 -8.45
N VAL A 40 -5.05 8.57 -8.49
CA VAL A 40 -4.14 7.85 -7.59
C VAL A 40 -2.94 7.30 -8.36
N SER A 41 -1.75 7.61 -7.87
CA SER A 41 -0.48 7.11 -8.36
C SER A 41 -0.28 5.67 -7.92
N ASN A 42 0.09 4.82 -8.87
CA ASN A 42 0.53 3.45 -8.60
C ASN A 42 2.06 3.34 -8.55
N ASP A 43 2.78 4.47 -8.50
CA ASP A 43 4.23 4.46 -8.33
C ASP A 43 4.57 4.31 -6.84
N ILE A 44 4.85 3.07 -6.44
CA ILE A 44 5.04 2.67 -5.05
C ILE A 44 6.49 2.87 -4.64
N ARG A 45 6.70 3.67 -3.59
CA ARG A 45 8.04 4.02 -3.07
C ARG A 45 8.37 3.32 -1.78
N GLN A 46 7.37 3.03 -0.95
CA GLN A 46 7.60 2.39 0.34
C GLN A 46 6.43 1.49 0.72
N LEU A 47 6.75 0.42 1.44
CA LEU A 47 5.79 -0.50 2.05
C LEU A 47 6.17 -0.68 3.51
N ALA A 48 5.19 -0.69 4.41
CA ALA A 48 5.38 -0.98 5.82
C ALA A 48 4.16 -1.71 6.40
N GLU A 49 4.37 -2.70 7.27
CA GLU A 49 3.28 -3.40 7.94
C GLU A 49 2.94 -2.71 9.29
N ASP A 50 1.66 -2.48 9.56
CA ASP A 50 1.19 -1.98 10.85
C ASP A 50 0.84 -3.10 11.85
N PRO A 51 0.69 -2.80 13.14
CA PRO A 51 0.42 -3.82 14.16
C PRO A 51 -0.75 -4.76 13.87
N ASP A 52 -1.77 -4.28 13.16
CA ASP A 52 -2.99 -5.03 12.81
C ASP A 52 -2.84 -5.87 11.53
N GLY A 53 -1.63 -5.94 10.95
CA GLY A 53 -1.32 -6.70 9.74
C GLY A 53 -1.72 -5.98 8.43
N GLY A 54 -2.11 -4.72 8.50
CA GLY A 54 -2.33 -3.87 7.33
C GLY A 54 -1.01 -3.41 6.73
N ILE A 55 -0.98 -3.21 5.40
CA ILE A 55 0.19 -2.71 4.69
C ILE A 55 -0.03 -1.24 4.33
N TRP A 56 0.79 -0.36 4.92
CA TRP A 56 0.93 1.03 4.50
C TRP A 56 1.77 1.13 3.24
N ILE A 57 1.32 1.99 2.33
CA ILE A 57 1.86 2.14 0.99
C ILE A 57 2.17 3.63 0.78
N GLY A 58 3.45 3.96 0.65
CA GLY A 58 3.90 5.28 0.24
C GLY A 58 3.96 5.37 -1.28
N THR A 59 3.31 6.38 -1.85
CA THR A 59 3.25 6.59 -3.31
C THR A 59 3.98 7.85 -3.71
N TYR A 60 4.51 7.89 -4.94
CA TYR A 60 4.96 9.12 -5.54
C TYR A 60 3.77 9.98 -5.98
N GLY A 61 3.53 11.09 -5.28
CA GLY A 61 2.56 12.12 -5.67
C GLY A 61 1.12 11.95 -5.18
N SER A 62 0.74 10.79 -4.62
CA SER A 62 -0.63 10.56 -4.08
C SER A 62 -0.66 10.34 -2.56
N GLY A 63 0.47 10.54 -1.88
CA GLY A 63 0.57 10.40 -0.44
C GLY A 63 0.59 8.93 0.00
N ILE A 64 -0.19 8.60 1.02
CA ILE A 64 -0.17 7.30 1.69
C ILE A 64 -1.50 6.57 1.47
N ALA A 65 -1.44 5.27 1.22
CA ALA A 65 -2.61 4.37 1.18
C ALA A 65 -2.42 3.23 2.17
N ARG A 66 -3.53 2.59 2.58
CA ARG A 66 -3.49 1.41 3.45
C ARG A 66 -4.24 0.25 2.80
N LEU A 67 -3.55 -0.88 2.69
CA LEU A 67 -4.09 -2.15 2.22
C LEU A 67 -4.47 -3.00 3.44
N GLY A 68 -5.76 -3.31 3.57
CA GLY A 68 -6.29 -4.17 4.62
C GLY A 68 -6.62 -5.57 4.09
N GLN A 69 -6.56 -6.56 4.98
CA GLN A 69 -7.07 -7.90 4.72
C GLN A 69 -8.57 -7.94 5.08
N GLU A 70 -9.41 -8.24 4.11
CA GLU A 70 -10.84 -8.55 4.30
C GLU A 70 -11.10 -10.05 4.09
N SER A 71 -12.30 -10.51 4.47
CA SER A 71 -12.73 -11.91 4.40
C SER A 71 -12.58 -12.54 3.01
N GLU A 72 -12.64 -11.73 1.96
CA GLU A 72 -12.59 -12.13 0.54
C GLU A 72 -11.27 -11.74 -0.15
N GLY A 73 -10.24 -11.32 0.61
CA GLY A 73 -8.93 -10.96 0.04
C GLY A 73 -8.41 -9.62 0.53
N TYR A 74 -7.72 -8.88 -0.34
CA TYR A 74 -7.08 -7.62 0.00
C TYR A 74 -7.80 -6.44 -0.65
N LYS A 75 -8.21 -5.46 0.15
CA LYS A 75 -8.80 -4.20 -0.34
C LYS A 75 -7.95 -3.00 -0.01
N PHE A 76 -7.91 -2.08 -0.95
CA PHE A 76 -7.29 -0.77 -0.78
C PHE A 76 -8.28 0.18 -0.12
N SER A 77 -7.85 0.74 1.00
CA SER A 77 -8.44 1.97 1.52
C SER A 77 -7.41 3.07 1.33
N VAL A 78 -7.68 3.99 0.40
CA VAL A 78 -6.82 5.14 0.20
C VAL A 78 -7.24 6.22 1.21
N ARG A 79 -6.31 6.66 2.05
CA ARG A 79 -6.48 7.87 2.87
C ARG A 79 -5.48 8.90 2.37
N ILE A 80 -5.92 9.75 1.43
CA ILE A 80 -5.08 10.84 0.95
C ILE A 80 -4.94 11.86 2.08
N SER A 81 -3.82 11.81 2.82
CA SER A 81 -3.40 12.94 3.64
C SER A 81 -2.76 13.96 2.70
N THR A 82 -3.58 14.86 2.15
CA THR A 82 -3.04 16.15 1.73
C THR A 82 -2.65 16.89 3.00
N ALA A 83 -1.43 17.44 3.03
CA ALA A 83 -0.98 18.29 4.12
C ALA A 83 -1.96 19.47 4.25
N GLY A 84 -2.91 19.36 5.16
CA GLY A 84 -4.01 20.31 5.34
C GLY A 84 -4.95 19.97 6.50
N SER A 85 -4.81 18.81 7.15
CA SER A 85 -5.50 18.52 8.41
C SER A 85 -4.49 18.01 9.42
N SER A 86 -4.27 18.82 10.44
CA SER A 86 -3.48 18.52 11.63
C SER A 86 -4.02 17.27 12.31
N SER A 87 -3.40 16.11 12.08
CA SER A 87 -3.28 15.05 13.08
C SER A 87 -2.23 14.01 12.67
N ARG A 88 -1.05 14.20 13.25
CA ARG A 88 -0.14 13.13 13.71
C ARG A 88 0.27 12.03 12.73
N LEU A 89 0.91 12.37 11.61
CA LEU A 89 1.99 11.55 11.02
C LEU A 89 2.92 12.45 10.17
N SER A 90 3.49 13.48 10.79
CA SER A 90 4.66 14.16 10.23
C SER A 90 5.89 13.40 10.67
N ASN A 91 6.46 12.58 9.79
CA ASN A 91 7.89 12.23 9.73
C ASN A 91 8.13 11.23 8.60
N ASN A 92 8.40 11.73 7.40
CA ASN A 92 9.17 10.96 6.41
C ASN A 92 10.60 11.51 6.47
N LEU A 93 11.43 10.89 7.29
CA LEU A 93 12.89 11.06 7.26
C LEU A 93 13.44 10.29 6.04
N ILE A 94 14.11 11.05 5.17
CA ILE A 94 15.24 10.74 4.25
C ILE A 94 15.18 9.42 3.47
#